data_AF-A0ABD1V9J4-F1
#
_entry.id   AF-A0ABD1V9J4-F1
#
_cell.length_a   1.000
_cell.length_b   1.000
_cell.length_c   1.000
_cell.angle_alpha   90.00
_cell.angle_beta   90.00
_cell.angle_gamma   90.00
#
_symmetry.space_group_name_H-M   'P 1'
#
loop_
_entity.id
_entity.type
_entity.pdbx_description
1 polymer ?
#
loop_
_entity_poly.entity_id
_entity_poly.type
_entity_poly.pdbx_seq_one_letter_code
_entity_poly.pdbx_strand_id
1 'polypeptide(L)'
;MKCLFEITTYLTKKKLPSSRSEDSDDIVHDVEDARIGLQQVYDALILGKERVVDRFLRQYKTSAFTERITASGETALMVAIKGGHGHIIKKLVSLTPPELLAFKEDFGNTALHVVAELDNVKTAQLLVNKNHELLNICNRREILPIHLAAIRGHREMTSYLFSVGMKDEIHSSLLKDADGEKLVFDLVAARFCDLALQLFYHNPELVFDLELRSLLMELLADNPSAFPSGTHYSIWESFFYNC
;
A
#
# COMPACT_ATOMS: atom_id res chain seq x y z
N MET A 1 3.89 4.36 27.06
CA MET A 1 5.24 4.94 27.27
C MET A 1 6.39 3.92 27.37
N LYS A 2 6.16 2.60 27.52
CA LYS A 2 7.26 1.60 27.49
C LYS A 2 7.75 1.23 26.08
N CYS A 3 6.95 1.41 25.04
CA CYS A 3 7.32 1.03 23.66
C CYS A 3 8.24 2.06 22.95
N LEU A 4 8.22 3.33 23.36
CA LEU A 4 9.10 4.37 22.80
C LEU A 4 10.54 4.32 23.35
N PHE A 5 10.76 3.64 24.49
CA PHE A 5 12.09 3.55 25.12
C PHE A 5 12.97 2.46 24.51
N GLU A 6 12.39 1.43 23.91
CA GLU A 6 13.15 0.35 23.25
C GLU A 6 13.63 0.76 21.85
N ILE A 7 12.86 1.58 21.13
CA ILE A 7 13.23 2.09 19.80
C ILE A 7 14.38 3.09 19.88
N THR A 8 14.39 3.98 20.89
CA THR A 8 15.50 4.93 21.10
C THR A 8 16.78 4.23 21.55
N THR A 9 16.69 3.11 22.27
CA THR A 9 17.86 2.30 22.65
C THR A 9 18.46 1.55 21.45
N TYR A 10 17.64 1.17 20.46
CA TYR A 10 18.13 0.55 19.22
C TYR A 10 18.81 1.58 18.28
N LEU A 11 18.30 2.82 18.23
CA LEU A 11 18.87 3.89 17.40
C LEU A 11 20.13 4.54 18.00
N THR A 12 20.30 4.52 19.33
CA THR A 12 21.49 5.09 19.99
C THR A 12 22.70 4.15 20.00
N LYS A 13 22.52 2.84 19.77
CA LYS A 13 23.65 1.90 19.58
C LYS A 13 24.35 2.03 18.23
N LYS A 14 23.85 2.86 17.30
CA LYS A 14 24.53 3.21 16.05
C LYS A 14 25.34 4.53 16.16
N LYS A 15 25.78 4.88 17.37
CA LYS A 15 26.71 6.00 17.58
C LYS A 15 28.13 5.55 17.20
N LEU A 16 28.61 6.16 16.12
CA LEU A 16 29.94 6.06 15.52
C LEU A 16 31.06 5.96 16.59
N PRO A 17 31.99 5.01 16.51
CA PRO A 17 33.20 5.04 17.34
C PRO A 17 34.06 6.24 16.91
N SER A 18 34.42 7.10 17.86
CA SER A 18 35.38 8.17 17.63
C SER A 18 36.80 7.60 17.58
N SER A 19 37.40 7.70 16.39
CA SER A 19 38.83 7.76 16.08
C SER A 19 39.76 6.77 16.79
N ARG A 20 39.95 5.62 16.15
CA ARG A 20 41.28 5.05 15.87
C ARG A 20 41.29 4.65 14.40
N SER A 21 42.37 4.99 13.70
CA SER A 21 42.61 4.64 12.31
C SER A 21 42.74 3.12 12.21
N GLU A 22 41.62 2.45 11.92
CA GLU A 22 41.56 1.05 11.50
C GLU A 22 41.31 1.04 9.99
N ASP A 23 41.97 0.10 9.32
CA ASP A 23 42.35 0.17 7.92
C ASP A 23 41.15 0.23 6.95
N SER A 24 41.26 1.09 5.93
CA SER A 24 40.21 1.34 4.93
C SER A 24 39.90 0.13 4.05
N ASP A 25 40.79 -0.86 3.98
CA ASP A 25 40.68 -1.98 3.06
C ASP A 25 39.77 -3.11 3.62
N ASP A 26 39.74 -3.33 4.94
CA ASP A 26 38.90 -4.34 5.58
C ASP A 26 37.41 -3.95 5.56
N ILE A 27 37.12 -2.65 5.78
CA ILE A 27 35.75 -2.13 5.72
C ILE A 27 35.19 -2.21 4.30
N VAL A 28 36.02 -2.01 3.27
CA VAL A 28 35.59 -2.06 1.87
C VAL A 28 35.28 -3.50 1.44
N HIS A 29 36.06 -4.49 1.91
CA HIS A 29 35.80 -5.91 1.61
C HIS A 29 34.49 -6.40 2.24
N ASP A 30 34.23 -6.08 3.50
CA ASP A 30 32.99 -6.48 4.20
C ASP A 30 31.74 -5.83 3.60
N VAL A 31 31.84 -4.58 3.14
CA VAL A 31 30.74 -3.87 2.48
C VAL A 31 30.45 -4.48 1.11
N GLU A 32 31.48 -4.86 0.36
CA GLU A 32 31.33 -5.45 -0.97
C GLU A 32 30.76 -6.87 -0.89
N ASP A 33 31.19 -7.69 0.08
CA ASP A 33 30.63 -9.02 0.32
C ASP A 33 29.15 -8.97 0.73
N ALA A 34 28.77 -8.01 1.58
CA ALA A 34 27.38 -7.77 1.93
C ALA A 34 26.55 -7.33 0.70
N ARG A 35 27.12 -6.48 -0.16
CA ARG A 35 26.48 -6.00 -1.39
C ARG A 35 26.26 -7.12 -2.40
N ILE A 36 27.25 -8.00 -2.57
CA ILE A 36 27.16 -9.22 -3.39
C ILE A 36 26.07 -10.15 -2.83
N GLY A 37 26.01 -10.30 -1.50
CA GLY A 37 24.96 -11.09 -0.82
C GLY A 37 23.55 -10.57 -1.09
N LEU A 38 23.33 -9.25 -0.98
CA LEU A 38 22.01 -8.63 -1.23
C LEU A 38 21.61 -8.71 -2.71
N GLN A 39 22.55 -8.56 -3.64
CA GLN A 39 22.28 -8.74 -5.07
C GLN A 39 21.82 -10.17 -5.38
N GLN A 40 22.46 -11.18 -4.78
CA GLN A 40 22.03 -12.57 -4.94
C GLN A 40 20.61 -12.81 -4.42
N VAL A 41 20.25 -12.18 -3.30
CA VAL A 41 18.89 -12.25 -2.73
C VAL A 41 17.90 -11.54 -3.64
N TYR A 42 18.23 -10.36 -4.16
CA TYR A 42 17.42 -9.65 -5.15
C TYR A 42 17.10 -10.54 -6.36
N ASP A 43 18.14 -11.10 -6.99
CA ASP A 43 17.97 -11.96 -8.17
C ASP A 43 17.13 -13.20 -7.83
N ALA A 44 17.28 -13.76 -6.64
CA ALA A 44 16.48 -14.89 -6.19
C ALA A 44 15.00 -14.55 -6.03
N LEU A 45 14.68 -13.36 -5.52
CA LEU A 45 13.30 -12.89 -5.35
C LEU A 45 12.64 -12.59 -6.70
N ILE A 46 13.39 -12.01 -7.64
CA ILE A 46 12.90 -11.71 -9.00
C ILE A 46 12.74 -12.99 -9.83
N LEU A 47 13.69 -13.93 -9.75
CA LEU A 47 13.70 -15.16 -10.55
C LEU A 47 12.96 -16.34 -9.89
N GLY A 48 12.46 -16.18 -8.67
CA GLY A 48 11.70 -17.23 -7.99
C GLY A 48 12.55 -18.36 -7.40
N LYS A 49 13.82 -18.09 -7.04
CA LYS A 49 14.74 -19.10 -6.52
C LYS A 49 14.51 -19.33 -5.02
N GLU A 50 13.47 -20.08 -4.68
CA GLU A 50 13.04 -20.32 -3.29
C GLU A 50 14.16 -20.79 -2.35
N ARG A 51 15.07 -21.66 -2.81
CA ARG A 51 16.19 -22.16 -1.99
C ARG A 51 17.10 -21.06 -1.46
N VAL A 52 17.31 -20.00 -2.24
CA VAL A 52 18.16 -18.86 -1.83
C VAL A 52 17.39 -17.98 -0.86
N VAL A 53 16.12 -17.71 -1.13
CA VAL A 53 15.23 -16.97 -0.22
C VAL A 53 15.15 -17.65 1.14
N ASP A 54 15.00 -18.98 1.18
CA ASP A 54 14.93 -19.74 2.44
C ASP A 54 16.21 -19.68 3.25
N ARG A 55 17.36 -19.68 2.58
CA ARG A 55 18.66 -19.52 3.23
C ARG A 55 18.77 -18.13 3.86
N PHE A 56 18.40 -17.10 3.10
CA PHE A 56 18.37 -15.73 3.57
C PHE A 56 17.48 -15.57 4.81
N LEU A 57 16.24 -16.08 4.76
CA LEU A 57 15.32 -16.02 5.90
C LEU A 57 15.85 -16.76 7.13
N ARG A 58 16.50 -17.91 6.97
CA ARG A 58 17.10 -18.66 8.10
C ARG A 58 18.28 -17.93 8.73
N GLN A 59 19.12 -17.31 7.89
CA GLN A 59 20.34 -16.62 8.33
C GLN A 59 20.03 -15.33 9.09
N TYR A 60 19.14 -14.51 8.53
CA TYR A 60 18.83 -13.16 9.05
C TYR A 60 17.57 -13.12 9.93
N LYS A 61 16.79 -14.21 9.98
CA LYS A 61 15.59 -14.35 10.83
C LYS A 61 14.67 -13.13 10.68
N THR A 62 14.41 -12.41 11.77
CA THR A 62 13.52 -11.24 11.76
C THR A 62 14.10 -10.06 10.99
N SER A 63 15.42 -9.87 10.98
CA SER A 63 16.02 -8.72 10.26
C SER A 63 15.84 -8.85 8.75
N ALA A 64 15.72 -10.09 8.25
CA ALA A 64 15.46 -10.39 6.83
C ALA A 64 14.24 -9.64 6.26
N PHE A 65 13.23 -9.37 7.09
CA PHE A 65 12.00 -8.70 6.65
C PHE A 65 12.14 -7.17 6.54
N THR A 66 13.14 -6.59 7.21
CA THR A 66 13.43 -5.15 7.21
C THR A 66 14.69 -4.78 6.45
N GLU A 67 15.47 -5.77 5.99
CA GLU A 67 16.66 -5.52 5.19
C GLU A 67 16.31 -4.74 3.91
N ARG A 68 17.18 -3.79 3.58
CA ARG A 68 17.08 -2.96 2.36
C ARG A 68 17.80 -3.70 1.23
N ILE A 69 17.03 -4.44 0.44
CA ILE A 69 17.52 -5.27 -0.66
C ILE A 69 17.97 -4.43 -1.86
N THR A 70 17.31 -3.29 -2.09
CA THR A 70 17.59 -2.40 -3.23
C THR A 70 18.12 -1.04 -2.77
N ALA A 71 18.72 -0.30 -3.71
CA ALA A 71 19.18 1.07 -3.48
C ALA A 71 18.05 2.05 -3.14
N SER A 72 16.80 1.75 -3.51
CA SER A 72 15.61 2.51 -3.09
C SER A 72 15.02 2.05 -1.76
N GLY A 73 15.71 1.16 -1.04
CA GLY A 73 15.30 0.73 0.30
C GLY A 73 14.19 -0.32 0.32
N GLU A 74 13.95 -1.04 -0.77
CA GLU A 74 12.89 -2.04 -0.83
C GLU A 74 13.20 -3.26 0.02
N THR A 75 12.17 -3.78 0.70
CA THR A 75 12.28 -5.03 1.46
C THR A 75 12.20 -6.25 0.55
N ALA A 76 12.58 -7.42 1.08
CA ALA A 76 12.46 -8.68 0.35
C ALA A 76 11.03 -8.95 -0.15
N LEU A 77 10.01 -8.52 0.61
CA LEU A 77 8.60 -8.66 0.21
C LEU A 77 8.26 -7.80 -1.01
N MET A 78 8.70 -6.53 -1.05
CA MET A 78 8.45 -5.62 -2.17
C MET A 78 9.11 -6.13 -3.46
N VAL A 79 10.35 -6.62 -3.36
CA VAL A 79 11.05 -7.22 -4.50
C VAL A 79 10.36 -8.50 -4.98
N ALA A 80 9.92 -9.38 -4.06
CA ALA A 80 9.17 -10.59 -4.41
C ALA A 80 7.83 -10.27 -5.09
N ILE A 81 7.14 -9.20 -4.66
CA ILE A 81 5.91 -8.70 -5.29
C ILE A 81 6.18 -8.33 -6.74
N LYS A 82 7.25 -7.58 -7.02
CA LYS A 82 7.68 -7.22 -8.38
C LYS A 82 8.09 -8.45 -9.21
N GLY A 83 8.66 -9.47 -8.58
CA GLY A 83 8.98 -10.75 -9.23
C GLY A 83 7.77 -11.62 -9.57
N GLY A 84 6.60 -11.39 -8.94
CA GLY A 84 5.35 -12.08 -9.28
C GLY A 84 5.24 -13.53 -8.82
N HIS A 85 6.22 -14.05 -8.08
CA HIS A 85 6.23 -15.45 -7.62
C HIS A 85 5.30 -15.67 -6.43
N GLY A 86 4.02 -15.91 -6.70
CA GLY A 86 2.96 -15.98 -5.68
C GLY A 86 3.22 -16.90 -4.49
N HIS A 87 3.96 -18.01 -4.65
CA HIS A 87 4.33 -18.90 -3.54
C HIS A 87 5.34 -18.23 -2.58
N ILE A 88 6.35 -17.53 -3.11
CA ILE A 88 7.32 -16.76 -2.33
C ILE A 88 6.62 -15.59 -1.64
N ILE A 89 5.76 -14.87 -2.35
CA ILE A 89 4.98 -13.76 -1.78
C ILE A 89 4.16 -14.27 -0.59
N LYS A 90 3.38 -15.35 -0.77
CA LYS A 90 2.58 -15.96 0.31
C LYS A 90 3.45 -16.36 1.50
N LYS A 91 4.61 -16.98 1.25
CA LYS A 91 5.55 -17.38 2.29
C LYS A 91 6.06 -16.19 3.07
N LEU A 92 6.56 -15.15 2.38
CA LEU A 92 7.05 -13.93 3.01
C LEU A 92 5.93 -13.25 3.81
N VAL A 93 4.75 -13.02 3.23
CA VAL A 93 3.62 -12.44 3.96
C VAL A 93 3.24 -13.28 5.18
N SER A 94 3.24 -14.61 5.09
CA SER A 94 2.90 -15.49 6.22
C SER A 94 3.92 -15.39 7.38
N LEU A 95 5.19 -15.19 7.06
CA LEU A 95 6.28 -15.15 8.05
C LEU A 95 6.54 -13.74 8.60
N THR A 96 6.26 -12.68 7.83
CA THR A 96 6.49 -11.29 8.25
C THR A 96 5.49 -10.89 9.36
N PRO A 97 5.95 -10.45 10.54
CA PRO A 97 5.07 -9.87 11.55
C PRO A 97 4.23 -8.70 10.99
N PRO A 98 2.95 -8.54 11.39
CA PRO A 98 2.07 -7.50 10.86
C PRO A 98 2.68 -6.09 10.88
N GLU A 99 3.38 -5.74 11.95
CA GLU A 99 3.98 -4.42 12.17
C GLU A 99 5.09 -4.14 11.15
N LEU A 100 5.80 -5.17 10.69
CA LEU A 100 6.87 -5.03 9.70
C LEU A 100 6.34 -4.88 8.27
N LEU A 101 5.07 -5.21 8.00
CA LEU A 101 4.45 -4.92 6.70
C LEU A 101 4.29 -3.43 6.43
N ALA A 102 4.27 -2.60 7.49
CA ALA A 102 4.19 -1.16 7.41
C ALA A 102 5.54 -0.48 7.07
N PHE A 103 6.62 -1.26 6.90
CA PHE A 103 7.92 -0.73 6.53
C PHE A 103 7.84 -0.02 5.16
N LYS A 104 8.51 1.14 5.08
CA LYS A 104 8.47 2.03 3.92
C LYS A 104 9.81 2.04 3.20
N GLU A 105 9.76 1.96 1.88
CA GLU A 105 10.92 2.23 1.04
C GLU A 105 11.18 3.76 0.94
N ASP A 106 12.18 4.17 0.15
CA ASP A 106 12.66 5.55 0.13
C ASP A 106 11.70 6.57 -0.50
N PHE A 107 10.68 6.17 -1.26
CA PHE A 107 9.58 7.05 -1.63
C PHE A 107 8.41 7.00 -0.62
N GLY A 108 8.56 6.24 0.46
CA GLY A 108 7.55 6.09 1.51
C GLY A 108 6.51 5.01 1.22
N ASN A 109 6.64 4.26 0.13
CA ASN A 109 5.68 3.23 -0.22
C ASN A 109 5.81 2.02 0.71
N THR A 110 4.68 1.52 1.17
CA THR A 110 4.57 0.20 1.80
C THR A 110 4.40 -0.89 0.74
N ALA A 111 4.45 -2.17 1.14
CA ALA A 111 4.13 -3.26 0.23
C ALA A 111 2.72 -3.13 -0.39
N LEU A 112 1.76 -2.51 0.32
CA LEU A 112 0.41 -2.30 -0.20
C LEU A 112 0.36 -1.27 -1.35
N HIS A 113 1.22 -0.25 -1.33
CA HIS A 113 1.35 0.68 -2.47
C HIS A 113 1.93 -0.03 -3.69
N VAL A 114 2.96 -0.87 -3.50
CA VAL A 114 3.59 -1.60 -4.61
C VAL A 114 2.60 -2.56 -5.27
N VAL A 115 1.80 -3.31 -4.49
CA VAL A 115 0.75 -4.17 -5.09
C VAL A 115 -0.37 -3.36 -5.73
N ALA A 116 -0.71 -2.19 -5.18
CA ALA A 116 -1.72 -1.30 -5.74
C ALA A 116 -1.27 -0.77 -7.10
N GLU A 117 0.01 -0.38 -7.24
CA GLU A 117 0.59 0.05 -8.52
C GLU A 117 0.64 -1.07 -9.58
N LEU A 118 0.82 -2.32 -9.15
CA LEU A 118 0.93 -3.50 -10.02
C LEU A 118 -0.40 -4.24 -10.25
N ASP A 119 -1.52 -3.72 -9.74
CA ASP A 119 -2.86 -4.33 -9.84
C ASP A 119 -2.94 -5.80 -9.32
N ASN A 120 -2.18 -6.12 -8.26
CA ASN A 120 -2.13 -7.47 -7.71
C ASN A 120 -3.13 -7.66 -6.57
N VAL A 121 -4.42 -7.73 -6.90
CA VAL A 121 -5.54 -7.81 -5.93
C VAL A 121 -5.40 -8.99 -4.97
N LYS A 122 -4.93 -10.15 -5.47
CA LYS A 122 -4.73 -11.35 -4.63
C LYS A 122 -3.69 -11.12 -3.53
N THR A 123 -2.62 -10.38 -3.83
CA THR A 123 -1.61 -10.06 -2.82
C THR A 123 -2.08 -8.94 -1.89
N ALA A 124 -2.81 -7.96 -2.41
CA ALA A 124 -3.43 -6.93 -1.57
C ALA A 124 -4.34 -7.57 -0.50
N GLN A 125 -5.15 -8.58 -0.87
CA GLN A 125 -5.95 -9.37 0.08
C GLN A 125 -5.11 -10.01 1.18
N LEU A 126 -3.97 -10.62 0.85
CA LEU A 126 -3.09 -11.23 1.85
C LEU A 126 -2.50 -10.18 2.81
N LEU A 127 -2.13 -9.02 2.29
CA LEU A 127 -1.55 -7.93 3.09
C LEU A 127 -2.59 -7.30 4.03
N VAL A 128 -3.74 -6.90 3.49
CA VAL A 128 -4.81 -6.24 4.26
C VAL A 128 -5.39 -7.18 5.32
N ASN A 129 -5.57 -8.47 5.01
CA ASN A 129 -6.02 -9.45 5.99
C ASN A 129 -5.02 -9.64 7.14
N LYS A 130 -3.73 -9.40 6.89
CA LYS A 130 -2.69 -9.53 7.92
C LYS A 130 -2.46 -8.25 8.71
N ASN A 131 -2.56 -7.10 8.04
CA ASN A 131 -2.45 -5.79 8.67
C ASN A 131 -3.36 -4.79 7.94
N HIS A 132 -4.49 -4.48 8.55
CA HIS A 132 -5.49 -3.57 7.97
C HIS A 132 -5.02 -2.11 7.95
N GLU A 133 -4.13 -1.71 8.88
CA GLU A 133 -3.58 -0.35 8.97
C GLU A 133 -2.82 0.07 7.72
N LEU A 134 -2.39 -0.89 6.89
CA LEU A 134 -1.73 -0.61 5.62
C LEU A 134 -2.56 0.27 4.69
N LEU A 135 -3.89 0.22 4.81
CA LEU A 135 -4.80 1.06 4.03
C LEU A 135 -4.59 2.55 4.31
N ASN A 136 -4.28 2.90 5.58
CA ASN A 136 -4.20 4.28 6.09
C ASN A 136 -2.80 4.89 5.99
N ILE A 137 -1.81 4.11 5.57
CA ILE A 137 -0.43 4.59 5.53
C ILE A 137 -0.20 5.32 4.22
N CYS A 138 0.12 6.62 4.29
CA CYS A 138 0.51 7.39 3.12
C CYS A 138 2.02 7.29 2.82
N ASN A 139 2.39 7.40 1.54
CA ASN A 139 3.78 7.57 1.15
C ASN A 139 4.27 9.02 1.35
N ARG A 140 5.52 9.34 0.95
CA ARG A 140 6.09 10.68 1.16
C ARG A 140 5.39 11.79 0.37
N ARG A 141 4.52 11.44 -0.58
CA ARG A 141 3.69 12.36 -1.38
C ARG A 141 2.25 12.43 -0.85
N GLU A 142 1.99 11.92 0.35
CA GLU A 142 0.65 11.89 0.94
C GLU A 142 -0.35 11.16 0.01
N ILE A 143 0.12 10.06 -0.61
CA ILE A 143 -0.70 9.19 -1.46
C ILE A 143 -0.95 7.91 -0.67
N LEU A 144 -2.22 7.51 -0.54
CA LEU A 144 -2.64 6.22 -0.01
C LEU A 144 -2.58 5.16 -1.12
N PRO A 145 -2.55 3.86 -0.78
CA PRO A 145 -2.60 2.79 -1.77
C PRO A 145 -3.80 2.89 -2.72
N ILE A 146 -4.97 3.32 -2.23
CA ILE A 146 -6.19 3.48 -3.05
C ILE A 146 -6.08 4.63 -4.06
N HIS A 147 -5.48 5.76 -3.68
CA HIS A 147 -5.17 6.87 -4.60
C HIS A 147 -4.28 6.35 -5.74
N LEU A 148 -3.22 5.62 -5.39
CA LEU A 148 -2.29 5.09 -6.39
C LEU A 148 -2.97 4.11 -7.36
N ALA A 149 -3.84 3.22 -6.88
CA ALA A 149 -4.61 2.32 -7.74
C ALA A 149 -5.54 3.09 -8.69
N ALA A 150 -6.26 4.10 -8.18
CA ALA A 150 -7.16 4.93 -8.97
C ALA A 150 -6.41 5.75 -10.04
N ILE A 151 -5.32 6.43 -9.66
CA ILE A 151 -4.46 7.19 -10.59
C ILE A 151 -3.90 6.29 -11.71
N ARG A 152 -3.64 5.00 -11.43
CA ARG A 152 -3.18 4.03 -12.42
C ARG A 152 -4.30 3.43 -13.27
N GLY A 153 -5.57 3.69 -12.96
CA GLY A 153 -6.73 3.14 -13.67
C GLY A 153 -7.03 1.68 -13.31
N HIS A 154 -6.54 1.19 -12.16
CA HIS A 154 -6.69 -0.20 -11.75
C HIS A 154 -8.03 -0.44 -11.05
N ARG A 155 -9.10 -0.59 -11.83
CA ARG A 155 -10.49 -0.60 -11.34
C ARG A 155 -10.74 -1.68 -10.29
N GLU A 156 -10.29 -2.90 -10.54
CA GLU A 156 -10.49 -4.05 -9.65
C GLU A 156 -9.78 -3.85 -8.32
N MET A 157 -8.54 -3.35 -8.34
CA MET A 157 -7.79 -2.98 -7.14
C MET A 157 -8.47 -1.84 -6.39
N THR A 158 -8.86 -0.76 -7.07
CA THR A 158 -9.54 0.38 -6.45
C THR A 158 -10.85 -0.07 -5.80
N SER A 159 -11.65 -0.87 -6.49
CA SER A 159 -12.90 -1.43 -5.95
C SER A 159 -12.65 -2.30 -4.72
N TYR A 160 -11.62 -3.16 -4.77
CA TYR A 160 -11.23 -3.97 -3.62
C TYR A 160 -10.87 -3.10 -2.42
N LEU A 161 -9.93 -2.16 -2.58
CA LEU A 161 -9.46 -1.26 -1.51
C LEU A 161 -10.59 -0.38 -0.96
N PHE A 162 -11.47 0.11 -1.84
CA PHE A 162 -12.66 0.88 -1.47
C PHE A 162 -13.60 0.04 -0.60
N SER A 163 -13.91 -1.19 -1.04
CA SER A 163 -14.85 -2.07 -0.34
C SER A 163 -14.36 -2.50 1.04
N VAL A 164 -13.05 -2.66 1.23
CA VAL A 164 -12.49 -2.99 2.56
C VAL A 164 -12.38 -1.76 3.44
N GLY A 165 -12.03 -0.60 2.88
CA GLY A 165 -11.95 0.66 3.62
C GLY A 165 -13.31 1.18 4.10
N MET A 166 -14.39 0.90 3.37
CA MET A 166 -15.75 1.29 3.77
C MET A 166 -16.40 0.39 4.81
N LYS A 167 -15.92 -0.85 4.97
CA LYS A 167 -16.49 -1.80 5.94
C LYS A 167 -16.04 -1.56 7.37
N ASP A 168 -14.94 -0.85 7.57
CA ASP A 168 -14.32 -0.71 8.87
C ASP A 168 -14.60 0.68 9.44
N GLU A 169 -15.55 0.81 10.36
CA GLU A 169 -15.87 2.10 11.00
C GLU A 169 -14.70 2.68 11.80
N ILE A 170 -13.75 1.84 12.25
CA ILE A 170 -12.58 2.26 13.03
C ILE A 170 -11.52 2.84 12.10
N HIS A 171 -11.34 2.25 10.91
CA HIS A 171 -10.39 2.71 9.89
C HIS A 171 -11.06 3.54 8.78
N SER A 172 -12.36 3.84 8.91
CA SER A 172 -13.17 4.67 8.02
C SER A 172 -12.65 6.11 7.87
N SER A 173 -11.62 6.49 8.64
CA SER A 173 -10.87 7.74 8.45
C SER A 173 -10.31 7.88 7.03
N LEU A 174 -10.09 6.77 6.30
CA LEU A 174 -9.67 6.75 4.90
C LEU A 174 -10.45 7.73 4.00
N LEU A 175 -11.70 8.00 4.35
CA LEU A 175 -12.71 8.55 3.45
C LEU A 175 -13.47 9.74 4.04
N LYS A 176 -12.92 10.45 5.04
CA LYS A 176 -13.65 11.53 5.71
C LYS A 176 -13.00 12.92 5.63
N ASP A 177 -11.70 12.99 5.39
CA ASP A 177 -10.94 14.25 5.38
C ASP A 177 -10.33 14.54 3.99
N ALA A 178 -9.23 15.31 3.91
CA ALA A 178 -8.56 15.69 2.66
C ALA A 178 -8.21 14.50 1.74
N ASP A 179 -7.93 13.32 2.31
CA ASP A 179 -7.73 12.09 1.54
C ASP A 179 -9.01 11.63 0.83
N GLY A 180 -10.17 11.78 1.47
CA GLY A 180 -11.46 11.49 0.84
C GLY A 180 -11.74 12.42 -0.34
N GLU A 181 -11.46 13.72 -0.21
CA GLU A 181 -11.62 14.69 -1.30
C GLU A 181 -10.71 14.36 -2.49
N LYS A 182 -9.44 14.08 -2.20
CA LYS A 182 -8.45 13.66 -3.19
C LYS A 182 -8.87 12.37 -3.89
N LEU A 183 -9.40 11.40 -3.15
CA LEU A 183 -9.91 10.17 -3.74
C LEU A 183 -11.08 10.43 -4.69
N VAL A 184 -12.02 11.33 -4.36
CA VAL A 184 -13.09 11.71 -5.30
C VAL A 184 -12.48 12.19 -6.62
N PHE A 185 -11.47 13.07 -6.56
CA PHE A 185 -10.78 13.53 -7.76
C PHE A 185 -10.13 12.37 -8.55
N ASP A 186 -9.37 11.51 -7.87
CA ASP A 186 -8.70 10.37 -8.50
C ASP A 186 -9.70 9.40 -9.16
N LEU A 187 -10.83 9.12 -8.51
CA LEU A 187 -11.90 8.26 -9.05
C LEU A 187 -12.57 8.87 -10.26
N VAL A 188 -12.86 10.17 -10.23
CA VAL A 188 -13.48 10.91 -11.34
C VAL A 188 -12.54 10.95 -12.54
N ALA A 189 -11.25 11.28 -12.32
CA ALA A 189 -10.22 11.26 -13.35
C ALA A 189 -10.05 9.86 -13.98
N ALA A 190 -10.17 8.80 -13.17
CA ALA A 190 -10.14 7.41 -13.62
C ALA A 190 -11.46 6.92 -14.24
N ARG A 191 -12.51 7.75 -14.27
CA ARG A 191 -13.88 7.42 -14.72
C ARG A 191 -14.54 6.30 -13.92
N PHE A 192 -14.21 6.17 -12.64
CA PHE A 192 -14.85 5.28 -11.67
C PHE A 192 -16.02 6.00 -10.98
N CYS A 193 -16.94 6.52 -11.80
CA CYS A 193 -18.04 7.39 -11.35
C CYS A 193 -18.95 6.72 -10.33
N ASP A 194 -19.14 5.40 -10.42
CA ASP A 194 -19.90 4.60 -9.46
C ASP A 194 -19.27 4.62 -8.06
N LEU A 195 -17.95 4.46 -7.97
CA LEU A 195 -17.22 4.54 -6.70
C LEU A 195 -17.20 5.98 -6.16
N ALA A 196 -17.03 6.98 -7.04
CA ALA A 196 -17.07 8.39 -6.65
C ALA A 196 -18.44 8.77 -6.07
N LEU A 197 -19.53 8.30 -6.70
CA LEU A 197 -20.88 8.47 -6.20
C LEU A 197 -21.13 7.77 -4.86
N GLN A 198 -20.66 6.53 -4.72
CA GLN A 198 -20.78 5.81 -3.45
C GLN A 198 -20.07 6.58 -2.32
N LEU A 199 -18.87 7.09 -2.58
CA LEU A 199 -18.13 7.90 -1.62
C LEU A 199 -18.87 9.17 -1.23
N PHE A 200 -19.40 9.90 -2.22
CA PHE A 200 -20.20 11.10 -2.00
C PHE A 200 -21.49 10.82 -1.22
N TYR A 201 -22.18 9.71 -1.52
CA TYR A 201 -23.41 9.33 -0.82
C TYR A 201 -23.16 9.03 0.66
N HIS A 202 -22.05 8.34 0.97
CA HIS A 202 -21.70 8.03 2.35
C HIS A 202 -21.13 9.22 3.12
N ASN A 203 -20.51 10.19 2.43
CA ASN A 203 -19.90 11.37 3.04
C ASN A 203 -20.21 12.63 2.21
N PRO A 204 -21.44 13.16 2.28
CA PRO A 204 -21.88 14.29 1.43
C PRO A 204 -21.12 15.59 1.72
N GLU A 205 -20.45 15.69 2.86
CA GLU A 205 -19.63 16.83 3.27
C GLU A 205 -18.24 16.83 2.60
N LEU A 206 -17.78 15.74 1.97
CA LEU A 206 -16.44 15.64 1.35
C LEU A 206 -16.20 16.58 0.16
N VAL A 207 -17.22 17.28 -0.32
CA VAL A 207 -17.10 18.13 -1.50
C VAL A 207 -17.49 19.55 -1.12
N PHE A 208 -16.59 20.23 -0.41
CA PHE A 208 -16.72 21.66 -0.12
C PHE A 208 -16.43 22.53 -1.34
N ASP A 209 -15.62 22.02 -2.29
CA ASP A 209 -15.30 22.74 -3.51
C ASP A 209 -16.45 22.66 -4.52
N LEU A 210 -17.08 23.81 -4.78
CA LEU A 210 -18.14 23.98 -5.78
C LEU A 210 -17.70 23.54 -7.19
N GLU A 211 -16.41 23.66 -7.52
CA GLU A 211 -15.88 23.24 -8.82
C GLU A 211 -15.77 21.71 -8.94
N LEU A 212 -15.34 21.04 -7.87
CA LEU A 212 -15.29 19.58 -7.85
C LEU A 212 -16.70 19.00 -7.88
N ARG A 213 -17.65 19.66 -7.19
CA ARG A 213 -19.07 19.31 -7.22
C ARG A 213 -19.68 19.49 -8.60
N SER A 214 -19.37 20.60 -9.29
CA SER A 214 -19.90 20.85 -10.64
C SER A 214 -19.32 19.87 -11.65
N LEU A 215 -18.01 19.60 -11.60
CA LEU A 215 -17.35 18.62 -12.45
C LEU A 215 -17.89 17.20 -12.23
N LEU A 216 -18.09 16.81 -10.97
CA LEU A 216 -18.72 15.52 -10.63
C LEU A 216 -20.13 15.45 -11.23
N MET A 217 -20.95 16.50 -11.07
CA MET A 217 -22.31 16.52 -11.61
C MET A 217 -22.34 16.54 -13.16
N GLU A 218 -21.41 17.21 -13.82
CA GLU A 218 -21.26 17.20 -15.28
C GLU A 218 -20.88 15.81 -15.80
N LEU A 219 -19.84 15.21 -15.23
CA LEU A 219 -19.40 13.85 -15.61
C LEU A 219 -20.45 12.78 -15.33
N LEU A 220 -21.32 13.01 -14.35
CA LEU A 220 -22.45 12.16 -14.05
C LEU A 220 -23.63 12.38 -15.00
N ALA A 221 -23.89 13.62 -15.42
CA ALA A 221 -24.89 13.92 -16.44
C ALA A 221 -24.54 13.22 -17.77
N ASP A 222 -23.25 13.11 -18.08
CA ASP A 222 -22.74 12.37 -19.24
C ASP A 222 -22.73 10.84 -19.07
N ASN A 223 -23.03 10.33 -17.87
CA ASN A 223 -23.04 8.89 -17.58
C ASN A 223 -24.31 8.45 -16.80
N PRO A 224 -25.49 8.41 -17.46
CA PRO A 224 -26.77 8.12 -16.81
C PRO A 224 -26.84 6.73 -16.15
N SER A 225 -26.03 5.77 -16.62
CA SER A 225 -25.94 4.43 -16.04
C SER A 225 -25.31 4.37 -14.65
N ALA A 226 -24.64 5.44 -14.22
CA ALA A 226 -24.10 5.57 -12.86
C ALA A 226 -25.21 5.79 -11.80
N PHE A 227 -26.43 6.12 -12.23
CA PHE A 227 -27.59 6.27 -11.36
C PHE A 227 -28.49 5.03 -11.46
N PRO A 228 -28.85 4.38 -10.34
CA PRO A 228 -29.87 3.33 -10.32
C PRO A 228 -31.23 3.79 -10.84
N SER A 229 -31.49 5.11 -10.84
CA SER A 229 -32.69 5.72 -11.44
C SER A 229 -32.65 5.80 -12.97
N GLY A 230 -31.49 5.56 -13.61
CA GLY A 230 -31.33 5.53 -15.08
C GLY A 230 -31.59 4.16 -15.70
N THR A 231 -31.57 3.08 -14.91
CA THR A 231 -32.22 1.82 -15.28
C THR A 231 -33.70 1.94 -14.95
N HIS A 232 -34.56 1.96 -15.96
CA HIS A 232 -36.02 2.01 -15.80
C HIS A 232 -36.52 1.00 -14.75
N TYR A 233 -36.76 1.48 -13.54
CA TYR A 233 -37.62 0.78 -12.60
C TYR A 233 -39.03 1.34 -12.74
N SER A 234 -39.95 0.44 -13.06
CA SER A 234 -41.38 0.69 -13.06
C SER A 234 -41.77 1.32 -11.72
N ILE A 235 -42.77 2.21 -11.75
CA ILE A 235 -43.35 3.07 -10.69
C ILE A 235 -43.51 2.44 -9.28
N TRP A 236 -43.27 1.14 -9.10
CA TRP A 236 -43.50 0.38 -7.87
C TRP A 236 -42.27 0.14 -6.98
N GLU A 237 -41.06 0.57 -7.36
CA GLU A 237 -39.87 0.41 -6.49
C GLU A 237 -39.62 1.58 -5.53
N SER A 238 -40.48 2.61 -5.54
CA SER A 238 -40.46 3.68 -4.52
C SER A 238 -40.91 3.22 -3.12
N PHE A 239 -41.11 1.93 -2.90
CA PHE A 239 -41.65 1.39 -1.66
C PHE A 239 -40.59 0.77 -0.71
N PHE A 240 -39.37 0.52 -1.17
CA PHE A 240 -38.34 -0.12 -0.33
C PHE A 240 -37.34 0.82 0.33
N TYR A 241 -37.40 2.13 0.07
CA TYR A 241 -36.50 3.14 0.66
C TYR A 241 -37.21 4.15 1.55
N ASN A 242 -38.23 3.71 2.28
CA ASN A 242 -38.72 4.40 3.48
C ASN A 242 -38.58 3.47 4.68
N CYS A 243 -37.39 3.47 5.28
CA CYS A 243 -37.10 3.39 6.72
C CYS A 243 -35.59 3.52 6.94
#